data_AF-A0A162CUC6-F1
#
_entry.id   AF-A0A162CUC6-F1
#
_cell.length_a   1.000
_cell.length_b   1.000
_cell.length_c   1.000
_cell.angle_alpha   90.00
_cell.angle_beta   90.00
_cell.angle_gamma   90.00
#
_symmetry.space_group_name_H-M   'P 1'
#
loop_
_entity.id
_entity.type
_entity.pdbx_description
1 polymer ?
#
loop_
_entity_poly.entity_id
_entity_poly.type
_entity_poly.pdbx_seq_one_letter_code
_entity_poly.pdbx_strand_id
1 'polypeptide(L)' 'MTVIVKHDYLTGESQDQDWWMGQVIHCGGAARDPRVHNLFQIADVDSGVIRWVNADLVSRILPSC' A
#
# COMPACT_ATOMS: atom_id res chain seq x y z
N MET A 1 5.74 -5.22 -8.85
CA MET A 1 4.31 -5.08 -9.11
C MET A 1 3.88 -3.70 -8.64
N THR A 2 3.43 -2.86 -9.57
CA THR A 2 3.05 -1.46 -9.26
C THR A 2 1.57 -1.40 -8.93
N VAL A 3 1.22 -0.60 -7.93
CA VAL A 3 -0.13 -0.49 -7.38
C VAL A 3 -0.52 0.96 -7.14
N ILE A 4 -1.82 1.24 -7.24
CA ILE A 4 -2.40 2.50 -6.76
C ILE A 4 -3.02 2.24 -5.39
N VAL A 5 -2.61 3.05 -4.42
CA VAL A 5 -2.96 2.90 -3.01
C VAL A 5 -3.75 4.12 -2.57
N LYS A 6 -4.88 3.87 -1.90
CA LYS A 6 -5.65 4.93 -1.24
C LYS A 6 -4.88 5.42 -0.03
N HIS A 7 -4.78 6.73 0.14
CA HIS A 7 -4.17 7.29 1.34
C HIS A 7 -5.06 6.95 2.55
N ASP A 8 -4.48 6.23 3.51
CA ASP A 8 -5.09 6.00 4.81
C ASP A 8 -4.63 7.13 5.71
N TYR A 9 -5.46 8.16 5.82
CA TYR A 9 -5.15 9.35 6.61
C TYR A 9 -5.04 8.98 8.08
N LEU A 10 -3.85 9.15 8.65
CA LEU A 10 -3.72 9.12 10.10
C LEU A 10 -4.34 10.38 10.70
N THR A 11 -4.89 10.26 11.91
CA THR A 11 -5.53 11.39 12.60
C THR A 11 -4.55 12.56 12.73
N GLY A 12 -4.80 13.64 11.99
CA GLY A 12 -3.98 14.85 12.00
C GLY A 12 -3.17 15.13 10.73
N GLU A 13 -3.19 14.25 9.72
CA GLU A 13 -2.57 14.51 8.42
C GLU A 13 -3.45 15.37 7.50
N SER A 14 -2.84 16.19 6.65
CA SER A 14 -3.59 16.99 5.66
C SER A 14 -4.13 16.09 4.54
N GLN A 15 -5.38 16.32 4.14
CA GLN A 15 -6.06 15.58 3.07
C GLN A 15 -5.62 16.01 1.66
N ASP A 16 -4.38 16.44 1.49
CA ASP A 16 -3.91 16.99 0.20
C ASP A 16 -3.69 15.90 -0.86
N GLN A 17 -3.69 14.63 -0.49
CA GLN A 17 -3.43 13.54 -1.44
C GLN A 17 -4.25 12.28 -1.11
N ASP A 18 -5.29 12.04 -1.92
CA ASP A 18 -6.19 10.89 -1.75
C ASP A 18 -5.61 9.54 -2.19
N TRP A 19 -4.62 9.57 -3.09
CA TRP A 19 -4.05 8.39 -3.73
C TRP A 19 -2.58 8.58 -4.04
N TRP A 20 -1.81 7.49 -3.98
CA TRP A 20 -0.40 7.48 -4.34
C TRP A 20 -0.03 6.19 -5.09
N MET A 21 1.04 6.26 -5.87
CA MET A 21 1.56 5.10 -6.60
C MET A 21 2.66 4.43 -5.79
N GLY A 22 2.53 3.12 -5.63
CA GLY A 22 3.45 2.32 -4.85
C GLY A 22 3.97 1.11 -5.60
N GLN A 23 5.16 0.66 -5.23
CA GLN A 23 5.72 -0.61 -5.66
C GLN A 23 5.66 -1.61 -4.52
N VAL A 24 5.00 -2.75 -4.74
CA VAL A 24 4.96 -3.84 -3.76
C VAL A 24 6.35 -4.48 -3.65
N ILE A 25 6.88 -4.50 -2.43
CA ILE A 25 8.17 -5.11 -2.09
C ILE A 25 7.94 -6.50 -1.46
N HIS A 26 6.96 -6.60 -0.55
CA HIS A 26 6.70 -7.82 0.19
C HIS A 26 5.20 -8.00 0.48
N CYS A 27 4.73 -9.24 0.42
CA CYS A 27 3.37 -9.62 0.77
C CYS A 27 3.41 -10.38 2.11
N GLY A 28 2.94 -9.74 3.17
CA GLY A 28 2.88 -10.31 4.50
C GLY A 28 1.52 -10.94 4.83
N GLY A 29 1.56 -12.00 5.63
CA GLY A 29 0.37 -12.56 6.25
C GLY A 29 -0.17 -11.65 7.37
N ALA A 30 -1.46 -11.74 7.66
CA ALA A 30 -2.09 -11.00 8.75
C ALA A 30 -1.54 -11.46 10.10
N ALA A 31 -1.43 -10.54 11.06
CA ALA A 31 -0.94 -10.85 12.40
C ALA A 31 -1.77 -11.94 13.11
N ARG A 32 -3.06 -12.07 12.78
CA ARG A 32 -3.98 -13.05 13.36
C ARG A 32 -4.06 -14.37 12.60
N ASP A 33 -3.86 -14.35 11.28
CA ASP A 33 -3.78 -15.55 10.46
C ASP A 33 -2.74 -15.34 9.36
N PRO A 34 -1.55 -15.98 9.48
CA PRO A 34 -0.49 -15.87 8.48
C PRO A 34 -0.89 -16.31 7.07
N ARG A 35 -1.98 -17.08 6.94
CA ARG A 35 -2.50 -17.55 5.64
C ARG A 35 -3.32 -16.50 4.89
N VAL A 36 -3.73 -15.44 5.59
CA VAL A 36 -4.50 -14.34 5.03
C VAL A 36 -3.54 -13.21 4.66
N HIS A 37 -3.33 -12.98 3.36
CA HIS A 37 -2.40 -11.97 2.85
C HIS A 37 -3.03 -10.56 2.86
N ASN A 38 -3.27 -10.01 4.06
CA ASN A 38 -3.93 -8.70 4.21
C ASN A 38 -2.98 -7.52 4.35
N LEU A 39 -1.65 -7.73 4.33
CA LEU A 39 -0.67 -6.67 4.53
C LEU A 39 0.37 -6.69 3.42
N PHE A 40 0.58 -5.54 2.80
CA PHE A 40 1.61 -5.33 1.80
C PHE A 40 2.62 -4.32 2.30
N GLN A 41 3.90 -4.61 2.10
CA GLN A 41 4.95 -3.62 2.22
C GLN A 41 5.13 -2.96 0.86
N ILE A 42 4.87 -1.66 0.81
CA ILE A 42 4.83 -0.88 -0.43
C ILE A 42 5.79 0.30 -0.28
N ALA A 43 6.68 0.48 -1.26
CA ALA A 43 7.48 1.70 -1.41
C ALA A 43 6.70 2.71 -2.23
N ASP A 44 6.54 3.91 -1.70
CA ASP A 44 6.04 5.06 -2.43
C ASP A 44 7.03 5.45 -3.56
N VAL A 45 6.50 5.63 -4.77
CA VAL A 45 7.33 5.88 -5.97
C VAL A 45 7.96 7.27 -5.96
N ASP A 46 7.29 8.26 -5.36
CA ASP A 46 7.72 9.65 -5.39
C ASP A 46 8.75 9.94 -4.29
N SER A 47 8.52 9.39 -3.09
CA SER A 47 9.32 9.66 -1.89
C SER A 47 10.29 8.54 -1.51
N GLY A 48 10.08 7.31 -2.01
CA GLY A 48 10.83 6.12 -1.61
C GLY A 48 10.51 5.61 -0.19
N VAL A 49 9.56 6.23 0.52
CA VAL A 49 9.17 5.81 1.87
C VAL A 49 8.48 4.45 1.80
N ILE A 50 8.89 3.53 2.67
CA ILE A 50 8.32 2.18 2.75
C ILE A 50 7.26 2.16 3.85
N ARG A 51 6.04 1.75 3.51
CA ARG A 51 4.90 1.66 4.44
C ARG A 51 4.28 0.27 4.40
N TRP A 52 3.75 -0.16 5.55
CA TRP A 52 2.84 -1.31 5.61
C TRP A 52 1.43 -0.82 5.33
N VAL A 53 0.79 -1.42 4.35
CA VAL A 53 -0.51 -1.02 3.83
C VAL A 53 -1.44 -2.21 3.86
N ASN A 54 -2.68 -2.01 4.33
CA ASN A 54 -3.71 -3.04 4.25
C ASN A 54 -4.09 -3.29 2.78
N ALA A 55 -4.24 -4.56 2.42
CA ALA A 55 -4.72 -4.99 1.10
C ALA A 55 -5.98 -4.26 0.63
N ASP A 56 -6.90 -3.93 1.53
CA ASP A 56 -8.15 -3.22 1.20
C ASP A 56 -7.94 -1.79 0.68
N LEU A 57 -6.77 -1.19 0.94
CA LEU A 57 -6.40 0.13 0.46
C LEU A 57 -5.77 0.09 -0.95
N VAL A 58 -5.39 -1.09 -1.43
CA VAL A 58 -4.85 -1.28 -2.77
C VAL A 58 -6.01 -1.34 -3.76
N SER A 59 -6.17 -0.30 -4.58
CA SER A 59 -7.32 -0.22 -5.51
C SER A 59 -7.08 -0.98 -6.81
N ARG A 60 -5.88 -0.87 -7.38
CA ARG A 60 -5.56 -1.47 -8.68
C ARG A 60 -4.10 -1.85 -8.77
N ILE A 61 -3.85 -2.98 -9.42
CA ILE A 61 -2.52 -3.43 -9.84
C ILE A 61 -2.32 -3.04 -11.30
N LEU A 62 -1.19 -2.42 -11.60
CA LEU A 62 -0.77 -2.10 -12.96
C LEU A 62 0.14 -3.23 -13.48
N PRO A 63 -0.23 -3.94 -14.55
CA PRO A 63 0.65 -4.93 -15.18
C PRO A 63 1.84 -4.21 -15.82
N SER A 64 3.03 -4.79 -15.67
CA SER A 64 4.20 -4.37 -16.44
C SER A 64 4.07 -4.90 -17.87
N CYS A 65 4.05 -3.99 -18.85
CA CYS A 65 4.03 -4.30 -20.27
C CYS A 65 5.27 -5.12 -20.70
#